data_AF-A0A5C8G403-F1
#
_entry.id   AF-A0A5C8G403-F1
#
_cell.length_a   1.000
_cell.length_b   1.000
_cell.length_c   1.000
_cell.angle_alpha   90.00
_cell.angle_beta   90.00
_cell.angle_gamma   90.00
#
_symmetry.space_group_name_H-M   'P 1'
#
loop_
_entity.id
_entity.type
_entity.pdbx_description
1 polymer ?
#
loop_
_entity_poly.entity_id
_entity_poly.type
_entity_poly.pdbx_seq_one_letter_code
_entity_poly.pdbx_strand_id
1 'polypeptide(L)'
;MFEYPKAYYEENENLVHHLKLKKGDVGRYIIMPGDPKRCEKIAKRFESAKLIADFREFATWTGYIDKVKVSAVSHGIGGPSTAIALEELIKIGADTFIRVGTCGGMNMDVLPGDIVIVNGAIKLGGTMNNYIPKEFPCIPNIEVLEAMIEASKNIKNKTHIGVVQCKDAFYSQHAPDSMAVDKELLYKWESYIKAGALASEMESATLFAVGSAKNVRTGAAMLVLHNQERVKNNINDKKDYTGEEAIDLVIESLKVLIKKDNS
;
A
#
# COMPACT_ATOMS: atom_id res chain seq x y z
N MET A 1 -3.71 40.14 -7.75
CA MET A 1 -4.36 39.00 -7.05
C MET A 1 -5.01 38.17 -8.14
N PHE A 2 -4.41 37.04 -8.52
CA PHE A 2 -5.01 36.17 -9.54
C PHE A 2 -6.20 35.47 -8.88
N GLU A 3 -7.42 35.83 -9.29
CA GLU A 3 -8.58 35.00 -9.01
C GLU A 3 -8.41 33.69 -9.77
N TYR A 4 -8.24 32.59 -9.03
CA TYR A 4 -8.35 31.27 -9.62
C TYR A 4 -9.78 31.12 -10.16
N PRO A 5 -9.97 30.72 -11.43
CA PRO A 5 -11.31 30.46 -11.94
C PRO A 5 -11.98 29.41 -11.04
N LYS A 6 -13.24 29.66 -10.67
CA LYS A 6 -14.11 28.67 -10.02
C LYS A 6 -13.92 27.35 -10.74
N ALA A 7 -13.50 26.34 -9.98
CA ALA A 7 -13.07 25.07 -10.53
C ALA A 7 -14.13 24.52 -11.51
N TYR A 8 -13.65 24.01 -12.64
CA TYR A 8 -14.39 23.51 -13.80
C TYR A 8 -15.20 22.22 -13.52
N TYR A 9 -15.71 22.04 -12.30
CA TYR A 9 -16.34 20.80 -11.86
C TYR A 9 -17.83 21.04 -11.70
N GLU A 10 -18.61 20.54 -12.66
CA GLU A 10 -20.05 20.39 -12.50
C GLU A 10 -20.32 19.51 -11.28
N GLU A 11 -20.83 20.12 -10.22
CA GLU A 11 -21.34 19.48 -9.01
C GLU A 11 -22.64 18.72 -9.33
N ASN A 12 -22.53 17.57 -9.98
CA ASN A 12 -23.57 16.56 -9.88
C ASN A 12 -23.26 15.64 -8.69
N GLU A 13 -24.07 15.80 -7.64
CA GLU A 13 -24.31 14.89 -6.52
C GLU A 13 -23.09 14.47 -5.69
N ASN A 14 -22.89 15.02 -4.47
CA ASN A 14 -22.19 14.48 -3.26
C ASN A 14 -21.01 13.46 -3.37
N LEU A 15 -20.44 13.25 -4.55
CA LEU A 15 -19.49 12.22 -4.90
C LEU A 15 -18.10 12.84 -4.97
N VAL A 16 -17.10 12.10 -4.51
CA VAL A 16 -15.70 12.45 -4.73
C VAL A 16 -15.32 12.25 -6.19
N HIS A 17 -14.39 13.06 -6.67
CA HIS A 17 -14.20 13.29 -8.10
C HIS A 17 -13.64 12.07 -8.83
N HIS A 18 -12.61 11.43 -8.26
CA HIS A 18 -11.86 10.36 -8.91
C HIS A 18 -12.40 8.98 -8.57
N LEU A 19 -12.89 8.75 -7.36
CA LEU A 19 -13.38 7.44 -6.94
C LEU A 19 -14.87 7.24 -7.26
N LYS A 20 -15.62 8.32 -7.52
CA LYS A 20 -17.08 8.29 -7.71
C LYS A 20 -17.83 7.64 -6.54
N LEU A 21 -17.40 7.99 -5.32
CA LEU A 21 -17.98 7.51 -4.06
C LEU A 21 -18.56 8.65 -3.23
N LYS A 22 -19.46 8.36 -2.31
CA LYS A 22 -19.96 9.31 -1.30
C LYS A 22 -19.86 8.72 0.11
N LYS A 23 -20.07 9.58 1.10
CA LYS A 23 -20.17 9.15 2.50
C LYS A 23 -21.22 8.04 2.64
N GLY A 24 -20.83 6.94 3.29
CA GLY A 24 -21.68 5.76 3.49
C GLY A 24 -21.41 4.60 2.53
N ASP A 25 -20.77 4.87 1.38
CA ASP A 25 -20.40 3.85 0.38
C ASP A 25 -19.26 2.94 0.88
N VAL A 26 -18.38 3.48 1.71
CA VAL A 26 -17.22 2.76 2.29
C VAL A 26 -17.32 2.64 3.80
N GLY A 27 -16.59 1.66 4.34
CA GLY A 27 -16.32 1.52 5.77
C GLY A 27 -15.24 2.48 6.29
N ARG A 28 -15.00 2.46 7.60
CA ARG A 28 -13.87 3.19 8.21
C ARG A 28 -12.51 2.54 7.89
N TYR A 29 -12.52 1.21 7.72
CA TYR A 29 -11.35 0.38 7.40
C TYR A 29 -11.29 0.06 5.92
N ILE A 30 -10.17 0.40 5.29
CA ILE A 30 -9.94 0.22 3.86
C ILE A 30 -8.72 -0.68 3.64
N ILE A 31 -8.88 -1.73 2.83
CA ILE A 31 -7.78 -2.49 2.24
C ILE A 31 -7.46 -1.89 0.88
N MET A 32 -6.20 -1.55 0.63
CA MET A 32 -5.78 -0.82 -0.57
C MET A 32 -4.81 -1.63 -1.45
N PRO A 33 -5.29 -2.36 -2.47
CA PRO A 33 -4.40 -2.93 -3.49
C PRO A 33 -4.04 -1.92 -4.58
N GLY A 34 -2.90 -2.12 -5.26
CA GLY A 34 -2.58 -1.32 -6.45
C GLY A 34 -3.42 -1.70 -7.66
N ASP A 35 -3.54 -3.01 -7.94
CA ASP A 35 -4.30 -3.53 -9.07
C ASP A 35 -5.82 -3.54 -8.78
N PRO A 36 -6.65 -2.88 -9.59
CA PRO A 36 -8.12 -2.92 -9.48
C PRO A 36 -8.70 -4.33 -9.45
N LYS A 37 -8.11 -5.26 -10.20
CA LYS A 37 -8.58 -6.65 -10.27
C LYS A 37 -8.37 -7.41 -8.96
N ARG A 38 -7.48 -6.92 -8.08
CA ARG A 38 -7.24 -7.52 -6.77
C ARG A 38 -8.35 -7.16 -5.77
N CYS A 39 -9.11 -6.09 -5.99
CA CYS A 39 -10.23 -5.72 -5.11
C CYS A 39 -11.27 -6.83 -5.01
N GLU A 40 -11.62 -7.48 -6.13
CA GLU A 40 -12.58 -8.60 -6.12
C GLU A 40 -12.05 -9.79 -5.30
N LYS A 41 -10.75 -10.11 -5.43
CA LYS A 41 -10.12 -11.20 -4.66
C LYS A 41 -10.16 -10.95 -3.16
N ILE A 42 -9.93 -9.70 -2.76
CA ILE A 42 -10.04 -9.26 -1.35
C ILE A 42 -11.50 -9.33 -0.90
N ALA A 43 -12.42 -8.81 -1.71
CA ALA A 43 -13.85 -8.75 -1.40
C ALA A 43 -14.47 -10.13 -1.16
N LYS A 44 -13.92 -11.20 -1.77
CA LYS A 44 -14.32 -12.60 -1.48
C LYS A 44 -14.09 -13.03 -0.03
N ARG A 45 -13.31 -12.30 0.75
CA ARG A 45 -13.13 -12.50 2.21
C ARG A 45 -14.08 -11.68 3.07
N PHE A 46 -14.92 -10.84 2.47
CA PHE A 46 -15.93 -10.07 3.20
C PHE A 46 -17.29 -10.78 3.16
N GLU A 47 -18.08 -10.59 4.21
CA GLU A 47 -19.49 -10.95 4.21
C GLU A 47 -20.29 -9.96 3.36
N SER A 48 -21.18 -10.48 2.50
CA SER A 48 -22.11 -9.66 1.69
C SER A 48 -21.45 -8.55 0.87
N ALA A 49 -20.25 -8.82 0.34
CA ALA A 49 -19.50 -7.88 -0.46
C ALA A 49 -20.23 -7.49 -1.76
N LYS A 50 -20.19 -6.20 -2.11
CA LYS A 50 -20.74 -5.67 -3.37
C LYS A 50 -19.75 -4.72 -4.03
N LEU A 51 -19.72 -4.75 -5.36
CA LEU A 51 -19.07 -3.70 -6.16
C LEU A 51 -19.89 -2.42 -6.00
N ILE A 52 -19.22 -1.33 -5.59
CA ILE A 52 -19.87 -0.03 -5.36
C ILE A 52 -19.56 0.95 -6.49
N ALA A 53 -18.30 1.02 -6.90
CA ALA A 53 -17.85 1.87 -7.99
C ALA A 53 -16.66 1.21 -8.71
N ASP A 54 -16.55 1.49 -10.00
CA ASP A 54 -15.41 1.14 -10.85
C ASP A 54 -15.17 2.31 -11.81
N PHE A 55 -14.18 3.15 -11.51
CA PHE A 55 -13.87 4.33 -12.29
C PHE A 55 -12.37 4.59 -12.31
N ARG A 56 -11.81 4.77 -13.52
CA ARG A 56 -10.36 4.84 -13.77
C ARG A 56 -9.63 3.62 -13.16
N GLU A 57 -8.63 3.83 -12.32
CA GLU A 57 -7.92 2.78 -11.57
C GLU A 57 -8.53 2.48 -10.18
N PHE A 58 -9.72 3.02 -9.86
CA PHE A 58 -10.32 2.95 -8.52
C PHE A 58 -11.55 2.04 -8.49
N ALA A 59 -11.33 0.73 -8.44
CA ALA A 59 -12.38 -0.24 -8.17
C ALA A 59 -12.62 -0.34 -6.66
N THR A 60 -13.88 -0.23 -6.25
CA THR A 60 -14.31 -0.22 -4.84
C THR A 60 -15.32 -1.31 -4.56
N TRP A 61 -14.98 -2.19 -3.62
CA TRP A 61 -15.88 -3.19 -3.06
C TRP A 61 -16.12 -2.90 -1.59
N THR A 62 -17.36 -3.03 -1.12
CA THR A 62 -17.72 -2.87 0.29
C THR A 62 -18.49 -4.08 0.78
N GLY A 63 -18.15 -4.56 1.98
CA GLY A 63 -18.81 -5.67 2.66
C GLY A 63 -18.60 -5.54 4.16
N TYR A 64 -18.59 -6.67 4.86
CA TYR A 64 -18.43 -6.71 6.30
C TYR A 64 -17.37 -7.72 6.76
N ILE A 65 -16.64 -7.38 7.81
CA ILE A 65 -15.83 -8.31 8.61
C ILE A 65 -16.30 -8.15 10.05
N ASP A 66 -16.69 -9.24 10.71
CA ASP A 66 -17.17 -9.23 12.09
C ASP A 66 -18.28 -8.18 12.32
N LYS A 67 -19.23 -8.09 11.38
CA LYS A 67 -20.34 -7.11 11.32
C LYS A 67 -19.92 -5.65 11.16
N VAL A 68 -18.63 -5.35 11.03
CA VAL A 68 -18.11 -4.01 10.78
C VAL A 68 -17.97 -3.79 9.28
N LYS A 69 -18.48 -2.65 8.78
CA LYS A 69 -18.37 -2.28 7.37
C LYS A 69 -16.91 -2.01 7.02
N VAL A 70 -16.40 -2.70 6.00
CA VAL A 70 -15.05 -2.57 5.46
C VAL A 70 -15.08 -2.46 3.95
N SER A 71 -14.02 -1.92 3.35
CA SER A 71 -13.93 -1.79 1.90
C SER A 71 -12.57 -2.20 1.34
N ALA A 72 -12.55 -2.69 0.11
CA ALA A 72 -11.35 -2.87 -0.70
C ALA A 72 -11.38 -1.82 -1.83
N VAL A 73 -10.38 -0.94 -1.89
CA VAL A 73 -10.34 0.19 -2.84
C VAL A 73 -8.98 0.21 -3.52
N SER A 74 -8.95 0.01 -4.84
CA SER A 74 -7.68 0.07 -5.56
C SER A 74 -7.17 1.49 -5.70
N HIS A 75 -5.86 1.65 -5.81
CA HIS A 75 -5.22 2.95 -5.88
C HIS A 75 -4.32 3.15 -7.10
N GLY A 76 -4.27 2.19 -8.03
CA GLY A 76 -3.36 2.22 -9.18
C GLY A 76 -1.89 2.09 -8.81
N ILE A 77 -1.01 2.50 -9.73
CA ILE A 77 0.45 2.47 -9.55
C ILE A 77 0.95 3.89 -9.32
N GLY A 78 1.75 4.04 -8.27
CA GLY A 78 2.47 5.26 -7.92
C GLY A 78 1.86 6.04 -6.76
N GLY A 79 2.70 6.90 -6.17
CA GLY A 79 2.30 7.85 -5.16
C GLY A 79 1.13 8.76 -5.57
N PRO A 80 1.12 9.36 -6.79
CA PRO A 80 0.09 10.33 -7.15
C PRO A 80 -1.35 9.80 -7.06
N SER A 81 -1.63 8.62 -7.64
CA SER A 81 -2.95 8.00 -7.58
C SER A 81 -3.29 7.49 -6.18
N THR A 82 -2.28 7.02 -5.42
CA THR A 82 -2.44 6.64 -4.01
C THR A 82 -2.89 7.81 -3.14
N ALA A 83 -2.29 8.98 -3.33
CA ALA A 83 -2.67 10.19 -2.60
C ALA A 83 -4.10 10.63 -2.92
N ILE A 84 -4.51 10.56 -4.20
CA ILE A 84 -5.90 10.82 -4.62
C ILE A 84 -6.88 9.91 -3.89
N ALA A 85 -6.63 8.59 -3.89
CA ALA A 85 -7.50 7.64 -3.22
C ALA A 85 -7.62 7.93 -1.73
N LEU A 86 -6.51 8.19 -1.04
CA LEU A 86 -6.52 8.51 0.38
C LEU A 86 -7.29 9.80 0.69
N GLU A 87 -7.01 10.90 0.00
CA GLU A 87 -7.68 12.18 0.22
C GLU A 87 -9.20 12.05 0.08
N GLU A 88 -9.65 11.37 -0.98
CA GLU A 88 -11.08 11.20 -1.24
C GLU A 88 -11.75 10.25 -0.25
N LEU A 89 -11.11 9.14 0.11
CA LEU A 89 -11.62 8.20 1.12
C LEU A 89 -11.70 8.83 2.52
N ILE A 90 -10.68 9.60 2.91
CA ILE A 90 -10.66 10.34 4.18
C ILE A 90 -11.81 11.35 4.21
N LYS A 91 -12.01 12.11 3.12
CA LYS A 91 -13.10 13.09 2.99
C LYS A 91 -14.48 12.45 3.20
N ILE A 92 -14.68 11.20 2.82
CA ILE A 92 -15.96 10.47 2.98
C ILE A 92 -16.03 9.60 4.23
N GLY A 93 -15.04 9.67 5.12
CA GLY A 93 -15.10 9.15 6.48
C GLY A 93 -14.29 7.88 6.77
N ALA A 94 -13.40 7.45 5.86
CA ALA A 94 -12.42 6.41 6.15
C ALA A 94 -11.27 6.95 7.01
N ASP A 95 -10.73 6.15 7.92
CA ASP A 95 -9.68 6.58 8.85
C ASP A 95 -8.57 5.53 9.10
N THR A 96 -8.72 4.33 8.54
CA THR A 96 -7.78 3.24 8.74
C THR A 96 -7.52 2.52 7.43
N PHE A 97 -6.27 2.51 6.99
CA PHE A 97 -5.88 2.05 5.66
C PHE A 97 -4.77 1.01 5.76
N ILE A 98 -4.97 -0.16 5.16
CA ILE A 98 -3.92 -1.17 5.04
C ILE A 98 -3.67 -1.46 3.57
N ARG A 99 -2.49 -1.10 3.08
CA ARG A 99 -2.06 -1.44 1.73
C ARG A 99 -1.69 -2.91 1.63
N VAL A 100 -2.16 -3.55 0.56
CA VAL A 100 -1.79 -4.92 0.18
C VAL A 100 -1.19 -4.92 -1.22
N GLY A 101 0.14 -4.94 -1.27
CA GLY A 101 0.90 -4.80 -2.51
C GLY A 101 1.71 -6.03 -2.87
N THR A 102 2.54 -5.83 -3.87
CA THR A 102 3.55 -6.78 -4.33
C THR A 102 4.90 -6.06 -4.38
N CYS A 103 5.99 -6.79 -4.13
CA CYS A 103 7.33 -6.21 -4.10
C CYS A 103 8.37 -7.15 -4.74
N GLY A 104 9.51 -6.56 -5.10
CA GLY A 104 10.74 -7.29 -5.39
C GLY A 104 11.65 -7.32 -4.16
N GLY A 105 12.16 -8.48 -3.77
CA GLY A 105 13.09 -8.62 -2.66
C GLY A 105 14.43 -7.92 -2.93
N MET A 106 15.00 -7.36 -1.86
CA MET A 106 16.33 -6.73 -1.81
C MET A 106 17.27 -7.48 -0.87
N ASN A 107 16.75 -7.92 0.29
CA ASN A 107 17.50 -8.74 1.23
C ASN A 107 17.50 -10.21 0.77
N MET A 108 18.64 -10.90 0.85
CA MET A 108 18.82 -12.27 0.35
C MET A 108 17.95 -13.33 1.04
N ASP A 109 17.51 -13.08 2.28
CA ASP A 109 16.65 -13.96 3.07
C ASP A 109 15.15 -13.81 2.75
N VAL A 110 14.79 -12.80 1.97
CA VAL A 110 13.42 -12.51 1.54
C VAL A 110 13.15 -13.28 0.26
N LEU A 111 12.31 -14.32 0.35
CA LEU A 111 12.05 -15.24 -0.75
C LEU A 111 10.71 -14.96 -1.43
N PRO A 112 10.54 -15.33 -2.72
CA PRO A 112 9.23 -15.31 -3.36
C PRO A 112 8.19 -16.10 -2.56
N GLY A 113 6.97 -15.57 -2.47
CA GLY A 113 5.90 -16.12 -1.65
C GLY A 113 6.00 -15.80 -0.15
N ASP A 114 7.10 -15.19 0.32
CA ASP A 114 7.13 -14.57 1.65
C ASP A 114 6.35 -13.25 1.65
N ILE A 115 6.03 -12.76 2.83
CA ILE A 115 5.34 -11.47 3.01
C ILE A 115 6.25 -10.51 3.77
N VAL A 116 6.35 -9.27 3.30
CA VAL A 116 7.01 -8.17 4.02
C VAL A 116 5.95 -7.29 4.69
N ILE A 117 5.98 -7.22 6.02
CA ILE A 117 5.25 -6.24 6.82
C ILE A 117 6.12 -4.99 6.92
N VAL A 118 5.61 -3.87 6.43
CA VAL A 118 6.39 -2.66 6.29
C VAL A 118 6.40 -1.87 7.60
N ASN A 119 7.57 -1.69 8.22
CA ASN A 119 7.73 -0.83 9.41
C ASN A 119 8.32 0.56 9.09
N GLY A 120 8.70 0.79 7.84
CA GLY A 120 9.21 2.07 7.35
C GLY A 120 9.41 2.04 5.84
N ALA A 121 9.37 3.21 5.21
CA ALA A 121 9.49 3.32 3.75
C ALA A 121 10.51 4.41 3.35
N ILE A 122 11.47 4.04 2.50
CA ILE A 122 12.44 4.96 1.93
C ILE A 122 11.75 5.85 0.89
N LYS A 123 11.99 7.16 0.97
CA LYS A 123 11.34 8.16 0.12
C LYS A 123 12.13 8.46 -1.16
N LEU A 124 11.99 7.63 -2.21
CA LEU A 124 12.52 7.95 -3.54
C LEU A 124 11.42 8.29 -4.56
N GLY A 125 10.50 9.15 -4.17
CA GLY A 125 9.46 9.68 -5.06
C GLY A 125 9.18 11.17 -4.79
N GLY A 126 8.27 11.74 -5.57
CA GLY A 126 7.89 13.14 -5.48
C GLY A 126 6.70 13.43 -4.58
N THR A 127 5.72 12.52 -4.49
CA THR A 127 4.40 12.82 -3.91
C THR A 127 4.46 13.21 -2.44
N MET A 128 5.14 12.41 -1.61
CA MET A 128 5.29 12.63 -0.16
C MET A 128 5.88 13.99 0.21
N ASN A 129 6.68 14.61 -0.67
CA ASN A 129 7.30 15.91 -0.42
C ASN A 129 6.28 17.07 -0.35
N ASN A 130 5.05 16.85 -0.82
CA ASN A 130 3.94 17.81 -0.70
C ASN A 130 3.10 17.61 0.57
N TYR A 131 3.40 16.57 1.37
CA TYR A 131 2.63 16.22 2.55
C TYR A 131 3.41 16.40 3.85
N ILE A 132 4.69 16.05 3.84
CA ILE A 132 5.56 16.08 5.01
C ILE A 132 6.95 16.61 4.63
N PRO A 133 7.68 17.24 5.57
CA PRO A 133 9.08 17.60 5.36
C PRO A 133 9.93 16.39 4.97
N LYS A 134 11.04 16.65 4.25
CA LYS A 134 11.92 15.61 3.73
C LYS A 134 12.46 14.71 4.86
N GLU A 135 12.77 15.29 6.00
CA GLU A 135 13.35 14.66 7.19
C GLU A 135 12.33 13.82 7.99
N PHE A 136 11.03 14.13 7.88
CA PHE A 136 9.99 13.44 8.65
C PHE A 136 9.88 11.97 8.21
N PRO A 137 9.82 10.97 9.09
CA PRO A 137 9.84 9.57 8.64
C PRO A 137 8.52 9.13 7.96
N CYS A 138 8.61 8.26 6.95
CA CYS A 138 7.45 7.52 6.42
C CYS A 138 7.33 6.18 7.14
N ILE A 139 6.53 6.14 8.21
CA ILE A 139 6.32 4.96 9.05
C ILE A 139 4.82 4.65 9.19
N PRO A 140 4.44 3.37 9.39
CA PRO A 140 3.05 3.02 9.65
C PRO A 140 2.60 3.55 11.02
N ASN A 141 1.29 3.58 11.22
CA ASN A 141 0.71 3.75 12.55
C ASN A 141 1.05 2.52 13.42
N ILE A 142 1.38 2.77 14.69
CA ILE A 142 1.85 1.72 15.60
C ILE A 142 0.80 0.65 15.90
N GLU A 143 -0.47 1.03 16.09
CA GLU A 143 -1.56 0.08 16.38
C GLU A 143 -1.80 -0.85 15.18
N VAL A 144 -1.74 -0.30 13.96
CA VAL A 144 -1.84 -1.08 12.73
C VAL A 144 -0.66 -2.03 12.59
N LEU A 145 0.56 -1.56 12.82
CA LEU A 145 1.75 -2.41 12.76
C LEU A 145 1.68 -3.57 13.77
N GLU A 146 1.31 -3.28 15.01
CA GLU A 146 1.14 -4.31 16.05
C GLU A 146 0.07 -5.33 15.68
N ALA A 147 -1.07 -4.89 15.14
CA ALA A 147 -2.11 -5.79 14.67
C ALA A 147 -1.64 -6.69 13.52
N MET A 148 -0.80 -6.17 12.61
CA MET A 148 -0.21 -6.98 11.54
C MET A 148 0.81 -7.99 12.06
N ILE A 149 1.60 -7.63 13.08
CA ILE A 149 2.54 -8.54 13.77
C ILE A 149 1.78 -9.62 14.56
N GLU A 150 0.64 -9.28 15.14
CA GLU A 150 -0.22 -10.24 15.82
C GLU A 150 -0.87 -11.21 14.82
N ALA A 151 -1.42 -10.68 13.72
CA ALA A 151 -2.03 -11.46 12.65
C ALA A 151 -1.03 -12.39 11.95
N SER A 152 0.25 -12.01 11.85
CA SER A 152 1.29 -12.85 11.23
C SER A 152 1.49 -14.19 11.94
N LYS A 153 1.15 -14.27 13.23
CA LYS A 153 1.22 -15.51 14.02
C LYS A 153 0.13 -16.53 13.63
N ASN A 154 -0.93 -16.07 12.96
CA ASN A 154 -2.09 -16.87 12.59
C ASN A 154 -2.09 -17.32 11.12
N ILE A 155 -1.09 -16.90 10.34
CA ILE A 155 -0.92 -17.34 8.94
C ILE A 155 0.27 -18.29 8.82
N LYS A 156 0.26 -19.12 7.77
CA LYS A 156 1.34 -20.10 7.53
C LYS A 156 2.55 -19.49 6.83
N ASN A 157 2.36 -18.34 6.18
CA ASN A 157 3.38 -17.73 5.34
C ASN A 157 4.47 -17.08 6.20
N LYS A 158 5.73 -17.27 5.78
CA LYS A 158 6.86 -16.60 6.42
C LYS A 158 6.73 -15.10 6.23
N THR A 159 6.82 -14.37 7.33
CA THR A 159 6.77 -12.90 7.34
C THR A 159 8.13 -12.33 7.70
N HIS A 160 8.44 -11.17 7.11
CA HIS A 160 9.59 -10.34 7.44
C HIS A 160 9.08 -8.96 7.81
N ILE A 161 9.61 -8.35 8.88
CA ILE A 161 9.22 -7.00 9.30
C ILE A 161 10.39 -6.08 9.06
N GLY A 162 10.21 -5.01 8.28
CA GLY A 162 11.30 -4.10 8.02
C GLY A 162 11.02 -3.01 7.00
N VAL A 163 12.09 -2.31 6.64
CA VAL A 163 12.03 -1.15 5.76
C VAL A 163 11.93 -1.58 4.30
N VAL A 164 11.08 -0.91 3.53
CA VAL A 164 10.99 -1.09 2.08
C VAL A 164 11.45 0.17 1.35
N GLN A 165 11.93 0.00 0.12
CA GLN A 165 12.22 1.09 -0.79
C GLN A 165 10.97 1.44 -1.62
N CYS A 166 10.57 2.71 -1.65
CA CYS A 166 9.54 3.23 -2.56
C CYS A 166 10.17 4.11 -3.62
N LYS A 167 9.68 4.02 -4.86
CA LYS A 167 10.18 4.77 -6.02
C LYS A 167 9.08 5.12 -7.01
N ASP A 168 9.29 6.18 -7.79
CA ASP A 168 8.36 6.56 -8.86
C ASP A 168 8.64 5.82 -10.19
N ALA A 169 9.90 5.46 -10.45
CA ALA A 169 10.31 4.86 -11.73
C ALA A 169 10.58 3.35 -11.58
N PHE A 170 9.61 2.51 -11.95
CA PHE A 170 9.74 1.05 -11.91
C PHE A 170 10.97 0.54 -12.69
N TYR A 171 11.16 0.99 -13.92
CA TYR A 171 12.27 0.55 -14.77
C TYR A 171 13.65 0.96 -14.24
N SER A 172 13.74 2.00 -13.39
CA SER A 172 15.01 2.40 -12.77
C SER A 172 15.52 1.37 -11.75
N GLN A 173 14.64 0.51 -11.22
CA GLN A 173 15.04 -0.62 -10.36
C GLN A 173 15.62 -1.78 -11.17
N HIS A 174 15.01 -2.10 -12.32
CA HIS A 174 15.30 -3.33 -13.06
C HIS A 174 16.28 -3.14 -14.23
N ALA A 175 16.39 -1.92 -14.75
CA ALA A 175 17.36 -1.55 -15.77
C ALA A 175 18.05 -0.23 -15.39
N PRO A 176 18.73 -0.15 -14.23
CA PRO A 176 19.39 1.08 -13.79
C PRO A 176 20.47 1.55 -14.77
N ASP A 177 21.19 0.61 -15.40
CA ASP A 177 22.31 0.90 -16.32
C ASP A 177 21.86 1.60 -17.62
N SER A 178 20.57 1.54 -17.97
CA SER A 178 20.03 2.22 -19.16
C SER A 178 19.56 3.65 -18.86
N MET A 179 19.63 4.09 -17.62
CA MET A 179 19.15 5.41 -17.19
C MET A 179 20.29 6.44 -17.25
N ALA A 180 19.96 7.70 -17.56
CA ALA A 180 20.93 8.79 -17.56
C ALA A 180 21.53 9.11 -16.17
N VAL A 181 20.93 8.57 -15.10
CA VAL A 181 21.33 8.73 -13.69
C VAL A 181 21.74 7.38 -13.07
N ASP A 182 22.15 6.42 -13.90
CA ASP A 182 22.62 5.06 -13.55
C ASP A 182 23.49 5.03 -12.28
N LYS A 183 24.55 5.85 -12.23
CA LYS A 183 25.52 5.86 -11.12
C LYS A 183 24.86 6.20 -9.79
N GLU A 184 23.93 7.14 -9.78
CA GLU A 184 23.19 7.52 -8.57
C GLU A 184 22.22 6.41 -8.15
N LEU A 185 21.52 5.80 -9.11
CA LEU A 185 20.60 4.70 -8.85
C LEU A 185 21.32 3.49 -8.25
N LEU A 186 22.43 3.06 -8.86
CA LEU A 186 23.25 1.95 -8.38
C LEU A 186 23.84 2.21 -7.00
N TYR A 187 24.41 3.41 -6.79
CA TYR A 187 24.95 3.82 -5.49
C TYR A 187 23.89 3.78 -4.38
N LYS A 188 22.71 4.36 -4.64
CA LYS A 188 21.60 4.37 -3.69
C LYS A 188 21.09 2.95 -3.41
N TRP A 189 20.93 2.15 -4.46
CA TRP A 189 20.48 0.76 -4.34
C TRP A 189 21.37 -0.06 -3.40
N GLU A 190 22.69 -0.03 -3.62
CA GLU A 190 23.65 -0.69 -2.74
C GLU A 190 23.60 -0.16 -1.30
N SER A 191 23.43 1.15 -1.15
CA SER A 191 23.33 1.79 0.16
C SER A 191 22.11 1.30 0.93
N TYR A 192 20.96 1.14 0.27
CA TYR A 192 19.75 0.62 0.90
C TYR A 192 19.86 -0.84 1.31
N ILE A 193 20.49 -1.68 0.48
CA ILE A 193 20.76 -3.08 0.83
C ILE A 193 21.65 -3.14 2.07
N LYS A 194 22.76 -2.39 2.10
CA LYS A 194 23.68 -2.32 3.25
C LYS A 194 22.99 -1.79 4.51
N ALA A 195 21.99 -0.93 4.37
CA ALA A 195 21.17 -0.42 5.48
C ALA A 195 20.06 -1.38 5.94
N GLY A 196 19.89 -2.53 5.27
CA GLY A 196 18.93 -3.56 5.66
C GLY A 196 17.54 -3.44 5.05
N ALA A 197 17.37 -2.69 3.94
CA ALA A 197 16.10 -2.67 3.22
C ALA A 197 15.72 -4.08 2.74
N LEU A 198 14.47 -4.47 2.98
CA LEU A 198 14.01 -5.83 2.73
C LEU A 198 13.53 -6.04 1.29
N ALA A 199 12.81 -5.06 0.76
CA ALA A 199 12.16 -5.16 -0.53
C ALA A 199 11.93 -3.77 -1.14
N SER A 200 11.57 -3.77 -2.42
CA SER A 200 11.29 -2.59 -3.23
C SER A 200 9.86 -2.65 -3.77
N GLU A 201 9.10 -1.58 -3.54
CA GLU A 201 7.74 -1.33 -4.04
C GLU A 201 7.61 0.16 -4.40
N MET A 202 6.41 0.75 -4.39
CA MET A 202 6.19 2.08 -5.00
C MET A 202 5.27 3.02 -4.21
N GLU A 203 4.42 2.55 -3.29
CA GLU A 203 3.33 3.39 -2.74
C GLU A 203 3.34 3.62 -1.22
N SER A 204 4.03 2.80 -0.42
CA SER A 204 3.93 2.87 1.06
C SER A 204 4.46 4.17 1.63
N ALA A 205 5.52 4.75 1.05
CA ALA A 205 6.03 6.05 1.47
C ALA A 205 4.97 7.14 1.32
N THR A 206 4.21 7.13 0.23
CA THR A 206 3.11 8.08 0.02
C THR A 206 1.96 7.79 0.97
N LEU A 207 1.56 6.52 1.13
CA LEU A 207 0.53 6.10 2.07
C LEU A 207 0.83 6.63 3.49
N PHE A 208 2.03 6.41 3.99
CA PHE A 208 2.44 6.83 5.34
C PHE A 208 2.57 8.34 5.47
N ALA A 209 3.05 9.03 4.43
CA ALA A 209 3.15 10.49 4.41
C ALA A 209 1.78 11.16 4.47
N VAL A 210 0.84 10.73 3.63
CA VAL A 210 -0.53 11.23 3.63
C VAL A 210 -1.21 10.86 4.95
N GLY A 211 -1.04 9.62 5.43
CA GLY A 211 -1.58 9.16 6.70
C GLY A 211 -1.15 10.04 7.88
N SER A 212 0.15 10.35 7.96
CA SER A 212 0.70 11.23 8.99
C SER A 212 0.17 12.66 8.87
N ALA A 213 0.16 13.23 7.65
CA ALA A 213 -0.31 14.59 7.42
C ALA A 213 -1.81 14.78 7.68
N LYS A 214 -2.61 13.70 7.58
CA LYS A 214 -4.06 13.72 7.74
C LYS A 214 -4.53 13.09 9.05
N ASN A 215 -3.61 12.67 9.93
CA ASN A 215 -3.89 12.01 11.20
C ASN A 215 -4.81 10.78 11.06
N VAL A 216 -4.52 9.92 10.09
CA VAL A 216 -5.21 8.63 9.90
C VAL A 216 -4.26 7.45 10.03
N ARG A 217 -4.79 6.28 10.38
CA ARG A 217 -3.98 5.09 10.65
C ARG A 217 -3.63 4.39 9.34
N THR A 218 -2.37 4.05 9.16
CA THR A 218 -1.88 3.41 7.94
C THR A 218 -0.96 2.23 8.24
N GLY A 219 -1.02 1.19 7.43
CA GLY A 219 -0.11 0.04 7.46
C GLY A 219 0.04 -0.57 6.07
N ALA A 220 1.03 -1.44 5.87
CA ALA A 220 1.26 -2.03 4.57
C ALA A 220 1.91 -3.42 4.65
N ALA A 221 1.46 -4.33 3.81
CA ALA A 221 2.05 -5.65 3.59
C ALA A 221 2.28 -5.90 2.10
N MET A 222 3.40 -6.52 1.75
CA MET A 222 3.78 -6.83 0.38
C MET A 222 4.00 -8.33 0.21
N LEU A 223 3.40 -8.92 -0.82
CA LEU A 223 3.81 -10.24 -1.29
C LEU A 223 5.10 -10.10 -2.11
N VAL A 224 6.11 -10.91 -1.82
CA VAL A 224 7.35 -10.97 -2.59
C VAL A 224 7.12 -11.82 -3.84
N LEU A 225 7.30 -11.22 -5.03
CA LEU A 225 7.11 -11.93 -6.30
C LEU A 225 8.41 -12.55 -6.84
N HIS A 226 9.52 -11.87 -6.59
CA HIS A 226 10.86 -12.23 -7.06
C HIS A 226 11.88 -11.49 -6.18
N ASN A 227 13.15 -11.87 -6.24
CA ASN A 227 14.25 -11.18 -5.59
C ASN A 227 15.44 -11.04 -6.55
N GLN A 228 15.63 -9.83 -7.06
CA GLN A 228 16.65 -9.55 -8.07
C GLN A 228 18.08 -9.73 -7.56
N GLU A 229 18.32 -9.53 -6.26
CA GLU A 229 19.66 -9.73 -5.68
C GLU A 229 20.01 -11.22 -5.62
N ARG A 230 19.02 -12.09 -5.38
CA ARG A 230 19.23 -13.55 -5.48
C ARG A 230 19.60 -13.96 -6.90
N VAL A 231 18.83 -13.48 -7.88
CA VAL A 231 19.10 -13.77 -9.30
C VAL A 231 20.48 -13.26 -9.73
N LYS A 232 20.85 -12.03 -9.35
CA LYS A 232 22.17 -11.43 -9.62
C LYS A 232 23.32 -12.27 -9.06
N ASN A 233 23.10 -12.93 -7.92
CA ASN A 233 24.08 -13.79 -7.27
C ASN A 233 23.96 -15.28 -7.66
N ASN A 234 23.25 -15.61 -8.76
CA ASN A 234 23.02 -16.97 -9.25
C ASN A 234 22.37 -17.91 -8.21
N ILE A 235 21.54 -17.36 -7.33
CA ILE A 235 20.82 -18.10 -6.31
C ILE A 235 19.37 -18.34 -6.78
N ASN A 236 18.84 -19.55 -6.54
CA ASN A 236 17.48 -19.90 -6.94
C ASN A 236 16.44 -18.95 -6.32
N ASP A 237 15.59 -18.39 -7.18
CA ASP A 237 14.53 -17.44 -6.86
C ASP A 237 13.14 -17.97 -7.28
N LYS A 238 12.96 -19.29 -7.25
CA LYS A 238 11.68 -19.93 -7.55
C LYS A 238 11.08 -20.52 -6.28
N LYS A 239 9.81 -20.17 -6.04
CA LYS A 239 8.96 -20.78 -5.03
C LYS A 239 7.52 -20.62 -5.46
N ASP A 240 6.71 -21.64 -5.22
CA ASP A 240 5.29 -21.60 -5.54
C ASP A 240 4.54 -20.75 -4.51
N TYR A 241 3.64 -19.90 -5.00
CA TYR A 241 2.72 -19.10 -4.20
C TYR A 241 1.45 -18.82 -5.02
N THR A 242 0.37 -18.50 -4.33
CA THR A 242 -0.97 -18.31 -4.89
C THR A 242 -1.22 -16.88 -5.38
N GLY A 243 -0.48 -15.90 -4.84
CA GLY A 243 -0.69 -14.49 -5.12
C GLY A 243 -1.64 -13.80 -4.13
N GLU A 244 -2.12 -14.54 -3.13
CA GLU A 244 -3.15 -14.09 -2.18
C GLU A 244 -2.67 -14.10 -0.72
N GLU A 245 -1.43 -14.54 -0.46
CA GLU A 245 -0.85 -14.69 0.88
C GLU A 245 -0.91 -13.38 1.70
N ALA A 246 -0.55 -12.25 1.07
CA ALA A 246 -0.61 -10.95 1.73
C ALA A 246 -2.04 -10.45 1.95
N ILE A 247 -3.02 -10.93 1.16
CA ILE A 247 -4.44 -10.62 1.40
C ILE A 247 -4.88 -11.27 2.71
N ASP A 248 -4.55 -12.54 2.91
CA ASP A 248 -4.95 -13.28 4.10
C ASP A 248 -4.37 -12.64 5.38
N LEU A 249 -3.09 -12.20 5.35
CA LEU A 249 -2.50 -11.42 6.43
C LEU A 249 -3.30 -10.14 6.75
N VAL A 250 -3.64 -9.36 5.72
CA VAL A 250 -4.32 -8.07 5.90
C VAL A 250 -5.75 -8.24 6.41
N ILE A 251 -6.45 -9.30 5.98
CA ILE A 251 -7.77 -9.66 6.51
C ILE A 251 -7.68 -9.98 8.01
N GLU A 252 -6.74 -10.83 8.42
CA GLU A 252 -6.52 -11.14 9.83
C GLU A 252 -6.09 -9.90 10.64
N SER A 253 -5.29 -9.01 10.05
CA SER A 253 -4.88 -7.75 10.68
C SER A 253 -6.09 -6.84 10.95
N LEU A 254 -7.04 -6.75 10.02
CA LEU A 254 -8.27 -5.98 10.22
C LEU A 254 -9.15 -6.58 11.32
N LYS A 255 -9.27 -7.90 11.43
CA LYS A 255 -10.02 -8.54 12.53
C LYS A 255 -9.42 -8.18 13.89
N VAL A 256 -8.10 -8.20 14.00
CA VAL A 256 -7.39 -7.78 15.22
C VAL A 256 -7.66 -6.31 15.55
N LEU A 257 -7.58 -5.42 14.57
CA LEU A 257 -7.87 -3.99 14.75
C LEU A 257 -9.33 -3.73 15.16
N ILE A 258 -10.28 -4.32 14.43
CA ILE A 258 -11.72 -4.22 14.71
C ILE A 258 -12.02 -4.67 16.14
N LYS A 259 -11.39 -5.75 16.61
CA LYS A 259 -11.55 -6.22 17.98
C LYS A 259 -11.00 -5.21 19.00
N LYS A 260 -9.81 -4.65 18.75
CA LYS A 260 -9.16 -3.67 19.64
C LYS A 260 -9.92 -2.33 19.69
N ASP A 261 -10.46 -1.87 18.57
CA ASP A 261 -11.22 -0.62 18.51
C ASP A 261 -12.61 -0.72 19.18
N ASN A 262 -13.11 -1.94 19.39
CA ASN A 262 -14.40 -2.22 20.02
C ASN A 262 -14.29 -2.73 21.47
N SER A 263 -13.08 -2.90 22.01
CA SER A 263 -12.82 -3.32 23.39
C SER A 263 -12.63 -2.13 24.32
#